data_AF-A0A0C3GLZ1-F1
#
_entry.id   AF-A0A0C3GLZ1-F1
#
_cell.length_a   1.000
_cell.length_b   1.000
_cell.length_c   1.000
_cell.angle_alpha   90.00
_cell.angle_beta   90.00
_cell.angle_gamma   90.00
#
_symmetry.space_group_name_H-M   'P 1'
#
loop_
_entity.id
_entity.type
_entity.pdbx_description
1 polymer ?
#
loop_
_entity_poly.entity_id
_entity_poly.type
_entity_poly.pdbx_seq_one_letter_code
_entity_poly.pdbx_strand_id
1 'polypeptide(L)'
;KSTIEAILKIRLPLILCTDSKSLYDCLVKLGTTQEKRLMVDLMCLRQSYERREITEVRWIEGNNNPADAMTKSKPCSALKDLIDTNTINIQATEWVERVKE
;
A
#
# COMPACT_ATOMS: atom_id res chain seq x y z
N LYS A 1 1.41 -16.80 -6.84
CA LYS A 1 -0.05 -16.83 -6.59
C LYS A 1 -0.24 -16.91 -5.10
N SER A 2 -0.95 -15.95 -4.51
CA SER A 2 -1.24 -15.99 -3.07
C SER A 2 -2.19 -17.14 -2.74
N THR A 3 -2.23 -17.55 -1.47
CA THR A 3 -3.18 -18.57 -0.99
C THR A 3 -4.63 -18.18 -1.30
N ILE A 4 -4.97 -16.90 -1.16
CA ILE A 4 -6.32 -16.40 -1.43
C ILE A 4 -6.67 -16.49 -2.91
N GLU A 5 -5.76 -16.11 -3.82
CA GLU A 5 -5.98 -16.27 -5.26
C GLU A 5 -6.13 -17.73 -5.67
N ALA A 6 -5.40 -18.64 -5.02
CA ALA A 6 -5.51 -20.08 -5.28
C ALA A 6 -6.87 -20.63 -4.84
N ILE A 7 -7.36 -20.20 -3.67
CA ILE A 7 -8.69 -20.57 -3.14
C ILE A 7 -9.80 -20.00 -4.03
N LEU A 8 -9.74 -18.71 -4.34
CA LEU A 8 -10.80 -18.01 -5.09
C LEU A 8 -10.72 -18.22 -6.61
N LYS A 9 -9.63 -18.79 -7.12
CA LYS A 9 -9.34 -18.99 -8.55
C LYS A 9 -9.42 -17.71 -9.39
N ILE A 10 -9.23 -16.55 -8.77
CA ILE A 10 -9.17 -15.24 -9.43
C ILE A 10 -7.84 -14.56 -9.11
N ARG A 11 -7.37 -13.68 -10.00
CA ARG A 11 -6.28 -12.76 -9.68
C ARG A 11 -6.87 -11.56 -8.95
N LEU A 12 -6.41 -11.32 -7.72
CA LEU A 12 -6.89 -10.21 -6.91
C LEU A 12 -5.99 -9.00 -7.15
N PRO A 13 -6.53 -7.83 -7.54
CA PRO A 13 -5.73 -6.62 -7.60
C PRO A 13 -5.28 -6.23 -6.18
N LEU A 14 -3.98 -5.97 -6.01
CA LEU A 14 -3.43 -5.48 -4.75
C LEU A 14 -3.14 -3.98 -4.86
N ILE A 15 -3.74 -3.20 -3.96
CA ILE A 15 -3.56 -1.76 -3.85
C ILE A 15 -2.70 -1.49 -2.62
N LEU A 16 -1.54 -0.87 -2.80
CA LEU A 16 -0.66 -0.46 -1.71
C LEU A 16 -1.03 0.97 -1.29
N CYS A 17 -1.24 1.20 0.01
CA CYS A 17 -1.49 2.53 0.56
C CYS A 17 -0.40 2.88 1.58
N THR A 18 0.10 4.12 1.52
CA THR A 18 1.08 4.66 2.48
C THR A 18 0.76 6.10 2.80
N ASP A 19 0.90 6.50 4.06
CA ASP A 19 0.83 7.90 4.48
C ASP A 19 2.20 8.60 4.48
N SER A 20 3.27 7.83 4.25
CA SER A 20 4.62 8.37 4.08
C SER A 20 4.86 8.85 2.65
N LYS A 21 4.85 10.18 2.47
CA LYS A 21 5.11 10.82 1.17
C LYS A 21 6.49 10.47 0.60
N SER A 22 7.52 10.41 1.45
CA SER A 22 8.88 10.07 1.02
C SER A 22 8.96 8.63 0.51
N LEU A 23 8.26 7.69 1.15
CA LEU A 23 8.18 6.30 0.67
C LEU A 23 7.42 6.20 -0.65
N TYR A 24 6.29 6.90 -0.77
CA TYR A 24 5.52 6.98 -2.02
C TYR A 24 6.36 7.51 -3.18
N ASP A 25 7.00 8.66 -2.98
CA ASP A 25 7.85 9.27 -4.01
C ASP A 25 9.03 8.35 -4.38
N CYS A 26 9.62 7.65 -3.40
CA CYS A 26 10.67 6.68 -3.67
C CYS A 26 10.17 5.48 -4.50
N LEU A 27 8.98 4.96 -4.23
CA LEU A 27 8.39 3.86 -5.00
C LEU A 27 8.03 4.27 -6.43
N VAL A 28 7.40 5.43 -6.59
CA VAL A 28 6.78 5.86 -7.85
C VAL A 28 7.74 6.61 -8.78
N LYS A 29 8.56 7.52 -8.26
CA LYS A 29 9.38 8.44 -9.08
C LYS A 29 10.78 7.92 -9.39
N LEU A 30 11.01 6.61 -9.28
CA LEU A 30 12.33 5.99 -9.38
C LEU A 30 13.38 6.65 -8.46
N GLY A 31 12.94 7.22 -7.33
CA GLY A 31 13.83 7.83 -6.36
C GLY A 31 14.88 6.83 -5.87
N THR A 32 16.08 7.33 -5.57
CA THR A 32 17.15 6.51 -4.97
C THR A 32 17.20 6.77 -3.47
N THR A 33 17.54 5.74 -2.70
CA THR A 33 17.84 5.84 -1.28
C THR A 33 19.25 5.31 -1.04
N GLN A 34 19.97 5.90 -0.09
CA GLN A 34 21.30 5.43 0.31
C GLN A 34 21.24 4.35 1.39
N GLU A 35 20.06 4.13 1.98
CA GLU A 35 19.86 3.10 2.99
C GLU A 35 19.75 1.73 2.31
N LYS A 36 20.72 0.86 2.59
CA LYS A 36 20.92 -0.39 1.86
C LYS A 36 19.78 -1.39 2.03
N ARG A 37 19.17 -1.47 3.21
CA ARG A 37 18.07 -2.42 3.47
C ARG A 37 16.80 -2.00 2.74
N LEU A 38 16.45 -0.72 2.81
CA LEU A 38 15.30 -0.12 2.14
C LEU A 38 15.41 -0.24 0.63
N MET A 39 16.62 -0.15 0.05
CA MET A 39 16.81 -0.43 -1.38
C MET A 39 16.32 -1.83 -1.76
N VAL A 40 16.63 -2.86 -0.96
CA VAL A 40 16.20 -4.25 -1.23
C VAL A 40 14.68 -4.35 -1.20
N ASP A 41 14.05 -3.83 -0.14
CA ASP A 41 12.60 -3.87 0.02
C ASP A 41 11.87 -3.10 -1.11
N LEU A 42 12.38 -1.93 -1.48
CA LEU A 42 11.86 -1.13 -2.59
C LEU A 42 12.01 -1.85 -3.94
N MET A 43 13.12 -2.54 -4.19
CA MET A 43 13.29 -3.32 -5.42
C MET A 43 12.26 -4.45 -5.52
N CYS A 44 11.98 -5.13 -4.41
CA CYS A 44 10.94 -6.17 -4.36
C CYS A 44 9.55 -5.59 -4.66
N LEU A 45 9.20 -4.44 -4.09
CA LEU A 45 7.93 -3.77 -4.35
C LEU A 45 7.81 -3.31 -5.81
N ARG A 46 8.88 -2.71 -6.37
CA ARG A 46 8.92 -2.31 -7.80
C ARG A 46 8.76 -3.51 -8.72
N GLN A 47 9.46 -4.62 -8.44
CA GLN A 47 9.32 -5.85 -9.22
C GLN A 47 7.88 -6.41 -9.14
N SER A 48 7.25 -6.37 -7.97
CA SER A 48 5.85 -6.80 -7.80
C SER A 48 4.88 -5.91 -8.60
N TYR A 49 5.15 -4.60 -8.63
CA TYR A 49 4.41 -3.64 -9.47
C TYR A 49 4.66 -3.89 -10.97
N GLU A 50 5.88 -4.25 -11.37
CA GLU A 50 6.22 -4.69 -12.74
C GLU A 50 5.48 -5.94 -13.17
N ARG A 51 5.35 -6.90 -12.27
CA ARG A 51 4.63 -8.16 -12.50
C ARG A 51 3.11 -8.01 -12.44
N ARG A 52 2.59 -6.80 -12.20
CA ARG A 52 1.16 -6.51 -11.99
C ARG A 52 0.56 -7.30 -10.81
N GLU A 53 1.40 -7.65 -9.83
CA GLU A 53 0.96 -8.22 -8.55
C GLU A 53 0.42 -7.11 -7.65
N ILE A 54 1.08 -5.94 -7.67
CA ILE A 54 0.54 -4.67 -7.16
C ILE A 54 -0.01 -3.89 -8.37
N THR A 55 -1.28 -3.53 -8.32
CA THR A 55 -1.95 -2.79 -9.41
C THR A 55 -1.93 -1.29 -9.19
N GLU A 56 -1.86 -0.86 -7.94
CA GLU A 56 -1.90 0.55 -7.57
C GLU A 56 -1.01 0.85 -6.37
N VAL A 57 -0.45 2.06 -6.37
CA VAL A 57 0.22 2.64 -5.21
C VAL A 57 -0.41 3.99 -4.93
N ARG A 58 -0.93 4.18 -3.72
CA ARG A 58 -1.65 5.39 -3.29
C ARG A 58 -0.94 6.04 -2.11
N TRP A 59 -0.71 7.35 -2.22
CA TRP A 59 -0.41 8.18 -1.07
C TRP A 59 -1.71 8.62 -0.41
N ILE A 60 -1.83 8.38 0.88
CA ILE A 60 -3.07 8.60 1.64
C ILE A 60 -2.83 9.52 2.84
N GLU A 61 -3.89 10.12 3.36
CA GLU A 61 -3.82 10.85 4.62
C GLU A 61 -3.67 9.89 5.82
N GLY A 62 -2.71 10.17 6.71
CA GLY A 62 -2.41 9.29 7.86
C GLY A 62 -3.57 9.15 8.86
N ASN A 63 -4.41 10.18 9.02
CA ASN A 63 -5.56 10.13 9.96
C ASN A 63 -6.55 9.00 9.64
N ASN A 64 -6.61 8.58 8.37
CA ASN A 64 -7.50 7.54 7.88
C ASN A 64 -6.76 6.21 7.62
N ASN A 65 -5.50 6.09 8.07
CA ASN A 65 -4.70 4.89 7.88
C ASN A 65 -4.89 3.91 9.06
N PRO A 66 -5.62 2.79 8.91
CA PRO A 66 -5.77 1.83 10.00
C PRO A 66 -4.44 1.15 10.39
N ALA A 67 -3.40 1.20 9.54
CA ALA A 67 -2.09 0.65 9.86
C ALA A 67 -1.38 1.42 11.00
N ASP A 68 -1.78 2.66 11.26
CA ASP A 68 -1.28 3.43 12.41
C ASP A 68 -1.54 2.72 13.74
N ALA A 69 -2.68 2.03 13.85
CA ALA A 69 -3.04 1.27 15.05
C ALA A 69 -2.02 0.16 15.39
N MET A 70 -1.28 -0.33 14.39
CA MET A 70 -0.28 -1.40 14.55
C MET A 70 1.13 -0.86 14.81
N THR A 71 1.39 0.41 14.51
CA THR A 71 2.74 1.00 14.55
C THR A 71 2.90 2.08 15.60
N LYS A 72 1.80 2.70 16.04
CA LYS A 72 1.78 3.77 17.04
C LYS A 72 1.16 3.26 18.34
N SER A 73 1.62 3.82 19.46
CA SER A 73 1.07 3.50 20.79
C SER A 73 -0.29 4.14 21.05
N LYS A 74 -0.68 5.14 20.24
CA LYS A 74 -1.94 5.87 20.39
C LYS A 74 -3.09 5.13 19.70
N PRO A 75 -4.31 5.19 20.24
CA PRO A 75 -5.50 4.69 19.56
C PRO A 75 -5.69 5.33 18.18
N CYS A 76 -6.17 4.55 17.23
CA CYS A 76 -6.44 4.97 15.86
C CYS A 76 -7.95 4.89 15.59
N SER A 77 -8.56 6.01 15.21
CA SER A 77 -9.98 6.05 14.83
C SER A 77 -10.27 5.23 13.59
N ALA A 78 -9.37 5.24 12.60
CA ALA A 78 -9.57 4.50 11.35
C ALA A 78 -9.73 2.99 11.56
N LEU A 79 -8.98 2.39 12.51
CA LEU A 79 -9.17 0.98 12.85
C LEU A 79 -10.48 0.75 13.59
N LYS A 80 -10.86 1.64 14.52
CA LYS A 80 -12.14 1.56 15.21
C LYS A 80 -13.30 1.58 14.22
N ASP A 81 -13.31 2.56 13.30
CA ASP A 81 -14.36 2.72 12.30
C ASP A 81 -14.43 1.50 11.37
N LEU A 82 -13.29 0.92 11.01
CA LEU A 82 -13.23 -0.34 10.26
C LEU A 82 -13.91 -1.49 11.01
N ILE A 83 -13.66 -1.64 12.31
CA ILE A 83 -14.28 -2.70 13.12
C ILE A 83 -15.78 -2.45 13.28
N ASP A 84 -16.18 -1.22 13.57
CA ASP A 84 -17.58 -0.86 13.87
C ASP A 84 -18.47 -0.92 12.63
N THR A 85 -17.93 -0.62 11.44
CA THR A 85 -18.72 -0.49 10.21
C THR A 85 -18.41 -1.55 9.16
N ASN A 86 -17.32 -2.31 9.32
CA ASN A 86 -16.75 -3.16 8.28
C ASN A 86 -16.44 -2.41 6.96
N THR A 87 -16.20 -1.10 7.04
CA THR A 87 -15.84 -0.26 5.91
C THR A 87 -14.52 0.45 6.16
N ILE A 88 -13.70 0.56 5.11
CA ILE A 88 -12.46 1.32 5.15
C ILE A 88 -12.62 2.58 4.31
N ASN A 89 -12.37 3.74 4.91
CA ASN A 89 -12.38 5.02 4.22
C ASN A 89 -10.94 5.45 3.92
N ILE A 90 -10.49 5.25 2.69
CA ILE A 90 -9.13 5.64 2.26
C ILE A 90 -9.23 6.90 1.42
N GLN A 91 -8.68 8.01 1.94
CA GLN A 91 -8.56 9.27 1.21
C GLN A 91 -7.19 9.33 0.53
N ALA A 92 -7.17 9.10 -0.79
CA ALA A 92 -5.94 9.13 -1.58
C ALA A 92 -5.66 10.56 -2.08
N THR A 93 -4.48 11.09 -1.74
CA THR A 93 -4.02 12.40 -2.18
C THR A 93 -3.40 12.34 -3.59
N GLU A 94 -2.57 11.33 -3.85
CA GLU A 94 -1.97 11.04 -5.15
C GLU A 94 -1.96 9.52 -5.35
N TRP A 95 -2.08 9.05 -6.59
CA TRP A 95 -1.90 7.63 -6.89
C TRP A 95 -1.37 7.38 -8.30
N VAL A 96 -0.77 6.21 -8.47
CA VAL A 96 -0.46 5.63 -9.77
C VAL A 96 -1.15 4.29 -9.92
N GLU A 97 -1.66 4.05 -11.11
CA GLU A 97 -2.34 2.82 -11.49
C GLU A 97 -1.62 2.17 -12.67
N ARG A 98 -1.51 0.85 -12.63
CA ARG A 98 -1.05 0.05 -13.75
C ARG A 98 -2.23 -0.65 -14.40
N VAL A 99 -2.81 0.03 -15.38
CA VAL A 99 -3.95 -0.47 -16.17
C VAL A 99 -3.57 -1.77 -16.88
N LYS A 100 -4.48 -2.75 -16.90
CA LYS A 100 -4.32 -3.94 -17.72
C LYS A 100 -4.55 -3.56 -19.18
N GLU A 101 -3.50 -3.61 -20.00
CA GLU A 101 -3.63 -3.85 -21.45
C GLU A 101 -4.29 -5.21 -21.70
#